data_AF-A0A2P8WEM5-F1
#
_entry.id   AF-A0A2P8WEM5-F1
#
_cell.length_a   1.000
_cell.length_b   1.000
_cell.length_c   1.000
_cell.angle_alpha   90.00
_cell.angle_beta   90.00
_cell.angle_gamma   90.00
#
_symmetry.space_group_name_H-M   'P 1'
#
loop_
_entity.id
_entity.type
_entity.pdbx_description
1 polymer ?
#
loop_
_entity_poly.entity_id
_entity_poly.type
_entity_poly.pdbx_seq_one_letter_code
_entity_poly.pdbx_strand_id
1 'polypeptide(L)'
;YTRNTLDEHLDMLMVCHHLSPSIAEDVAFAESRIRRETIAAEDILHDLGAFSMIASDSQAMGRVGEVIIRTWQTAHKMKVQRGPLPEDSSRNDNHRAKRYVAKYTINPAITHGVADQVGSIEEGKLADICLWDPAFFGVKPKIVIKGGIIAWAQMGDPNASIPTPEPIHMRPMFGSFGGAIAATSLTFVSKASLGAGIPGQIGLQKPAVAVANCRSLSKADMKLNDLAPEIEVDSETYEVRANGELLTCEPAEVLPMAQRYFLF
;
A
#
# COMPACT_ATOMS: atom_id res chain seq x y z
N TYR A 1 5.88 11.18 6.08
CA TYR A 1 6.74 11.82 7.11
C TYR A 1 5.96 12.47 8.28
N THR A 2 6.24 12.08 9.53
CA THR A 2 5.65 12.65 10.79
C THR A 2 6.74 12.94 11.83
N ARG A 3 6.40 13.63 12.94
CA ARG A 3 7.39 14.00 13.99
C ARG A 3 8.12 12.83 14.63
N ASN A 4 7.49 11.66 14.74
CA ASN A 4 8.08 10.47 15.37
C ASN A 4 8.82 9.58 14.35
N THR A 5 8.77 9.90 13.06
CA THR A 5 9.24 9.00 12.01
C THR A 5 10.75 8.73 12.12
N LEU A 6 11.57 9.75 12.38
CA LEU A 6 13.03 9.57 12.43
C LEU A 6 13.45 8.72 13.62
N ASP A 7 13.01 9.08 14.83
CA ASP A 7 13.36 8.36 16.05
C ASP A 7 12.92 6.89 15.98
N GLU A 8 11.71 6.64 15.49
CA GLU A 8 11.19 5.27 15.29
C GLU A 8 12.06 4.47 14.31
N HIS A 9 12.41 5.05 13.16
CA HIS A 9 13.13 4.32 12.11
C HIS A 9 14.60 4.12 12.45
N LEU A 10 15.23 5.06 13.16
CA LEU A 10 16.60 4.93 13.62
C LEU A 10 16.72 3.75 14.59
N ASP A 11 15.86 3.70 15.61
CA ASP A 11 15.85 2.59 16.59
C ASP A 11 15.49 1.26 15.92
N MET A 12 14.47 1.24 15.05
CA MET A 12 14.08 0.04 14.30
C MET A 12 15.23 -0.51 13.45
N LEU A 13 15.98 0.36 12.76
CA LEU A 13 17.11 -0.06 11.94
C LEU A 13 18.24 -0.62 12.79
N MET A 14 18.55 0.04 13.91
CA MET A 14 19.56 -0.43 14.86
C MET A 14 19.25 -1.85 15.37
N VAL A 15 18.00 -2.09 15.76
CA VAL A 15 17.54 -3.41 16.21
C VAL A 15 17.61 -4.45 15.08
N CYS A 16 17.07 -4.16 13.90
CA CYS A 16 17.02 -5.10 12.78
C CYS A 16 18.41 -5.53 12.30
N HIS A 17 19.39 -4.63 12.37
CA HIS A 17 20.76 -4.89 11.93
C HIS A 17 21.70 -5.30 13.07
N HIS A 18 21.21 -5.47 14.29
CA HIS A 18 22.01 -5.80 15.48
C HIS A 18 23.17 -4.81 15.72
N LEU A 19 22.92 -3.53 15.49
CA LEU A 19 23.89 -2.45 15.63
C LEU A 19 24.00 -1.99 17.08
N SER A 20 25.16 -1.47 17.46
CA SER A 20 25.38 -0.88 18.79
C SER A 20 25.45 0.64 18.74
N PRO A 21 24.68 1.36 19.57
CA PRO A 21 24.81 2.82 19.68
C PRO A 21 26.14 3.26 20.29
N SER A 22 26.93 2.32 20.84
CA SER A 22 28.28 2.60 21.36
C SER A 22 29.38 2.54 20.30
N ILE A 23 29.08 2.10 19.07
CA ILE A 23 30.03 1.97 17.96
C ILE A 23 29.76 3.10 16.98
N ALA A 24 30.75 3.97 16.72
CA ALA A 24 30.57 5.16 15.91
C ALA A 24 30.22 4.82 14.44
N GLU A 25 30.80 3.75 13.91
CA GLU A 25 30.56 3.26 12.56
C GLU A 25 29.14 2.71 12.38
N ASP A 26 28.59 2.07 13.41
CA ASP A 26 27.22 1.56 13.43
C ASP A 26 26.21 2.72 13.40
N VAL A 27 26.45 3.76 14.21
CA VAL A 27 25.66 4.98 14.22
C VAL A 27 25.75 5.71 12.88
N ALA A 28 26.96 5.86 12.34
CA ALA A 28 27.17 6.49 11.03
C ALA A 28 26.46 5.71 9.90
N PHE A 29 26.47 4.38 9.93
CA PHE A 29 25.70 3.56 9.00
C PHE A 29 24.19 3.81 9.15
N ALA A 30 23.68 3.86 10.38
CA ALA A 30 22.26 4.11 10.63
C ALA A 30 21.81 5.49 10.14
N GLU A 31 22.57 6.54 10.47
CA GLU A 31 22.34 7.92 10.03
C GLU A 31 22.46 8.08 8.52
N SER A 32 23.38 7.36 7.87
CA SER A 32 23.50 7.37 6.41
C SER A 32 22.25 6.84 5.71
N ARG A 33 21.40 6.04 6.38
CA ARG A 33 20.23 5.37 5.79
C ARG A 33 18.91 6.01 6.20
N ILE A 34 18.78 6.49 7.44
CA ILE A 34 17.57 7.14 7.97
C ILE A 34 17.71 8.66 7.83
N ARG A 35 17.32 9.19 6.66
CA ARG A 35 17.53 10.60 6.30
C ARG A 35 16.21 11.36 6.22
N ARG A 36 16.12 12.46 6.95
CA ARG A 36 14.94 13.34 7.01
C ARG A 36 14.57 13.86 5.63
N GLU A 37 15.57 14.29 4.89
CA GLU A 37 15.49 14.95 3.59
C GLU A 37 14.82 14.02 2.57
N THR A 38 15.31 12.78 2.46
CA THR A 38 14.72 11.80 1.53
C THR A 38 13.33 11.32 1.96
N ILE A 39 13.04 11.23 3.26
CA ILE A 39 11.71 10.87 3.78
C ILE A 39 10.70 12.00 3.53
N ALA A 40 11.11 13.26 3.64
CA ALA A 40 10.27 14.41 3.32
C ALA A 40 10.02 14.53 1.80
N ALA A 41 11.03 14.26 0.99
CA ALA A 41 10.92 14.23 -0.46
C ALA A 41 10.01 13.11 -0.97
N GLU A 42 10.04 11.93 -0.34
CA GLU A 42 9.18 10.78 -0.68
C GLU A 42 7.68 11.15 -0.66
N ASP A 43 7.22 11.88 0.36
CA ASP A 43 5.82 12.33 0.44
C ASP A 43 5.43 13.13 -0.82
N ILE A 44 6.32 14.03 -1.27
CA ILE A 44 6.09 14.88 -2.46
C ILE A 44 6.19 14.07 -3.75
N LEU A 45 7.15 13.14 -3.85
CA LEU A 45 7.31 12.27 -5.01
C LEU A 45 6.09 11.35 -5.20
N HIS A 46 5.44 10.92 -4.11
CA HIS A 46 4.14 10.26 -4.20
C HIS A 46 3.06 11.20 -4.74
N ASP A 47 2.99 12.45 -4.27
CA ASP A 47 1.97 13.41 -4.70
C ASP A 47 2.13 13.84 -6.16
N LEU A 48 3.37 13.97 -6.63
CA LEU A 48 3.72 14.27 -8.02
C LEU A 48 3.47 13.08 -8.98
N GLY A 49 3.29 11.87 -8.45
CA GLY A 49 3.19 10.66 -9.26
C GLY A 49 4.55 10.12 -9.72
N ALA A 50 5.65 10.58 -9.12
CA ALA A 50 6.98 10.02 -9.36
C ALA A 50 7.19 8.69 -8.62
N PHE A 51 6.50 8.43 -7.51
CA PHE A 51 6.46 7.11 -6.87
C PHE A 51 5.11 6.42 -7.14
N SER A 52 5.16 5.28 -7.84
CA SER A 52 3.98 4.66 -8.44
C SER A 52 3.24 3.64 -7.59
N MET A 53 3.85 3.16 -6.51
CA MET A 53 3.30 2.10 -5.67
C MET A 53 3.62 2.35 -4.20
N ILE A 54 2.77 1.81 -3.33
CA ILE A 54 2.99 1.75 -1.88
C ILE A 54 2.81 0.29 -1.45
N ALA A 55 3.76 -0.22 -0.67
CA ALA A 55 3.77 -1.58 -0.16
C ALA A 55 3.95 -1.59 1.36
N SER A 56 3.85 -2.76 1.99
CA SER A 56 3.89 -2.88 3.44
C SER A 56 5.27 -3.11 4.02
N ASP A 57 6.14 -3.85 3.34
CA ASP A 57 7.33 -4.49 3.91
C ASP A 57 7.04 -5.27 5.20
N SER A 58 6.04 -6.16 5.10
CA SER A 58 5.37 -6.79 6.25
C SER A 58 6.35 -7.47 7.23
N GLN A 59 6.40 -6.95 8.46
CA GLN A 59 7.26 -7.42 9.56
C GLN A 59 8.78 -7.33 9.29
N ALA A 60 9.18 -6.61 8.24
CA ALA A 60 10.58 -6.42 7.85
C ALA A 60 10.85 -4.94 7.59
N MET A 61 10.62 -4.10 8.61
CA MET A 61 10.56 -2.62 8.54
C MET A 61 9.22 -2.02 8.08
N GLY A 62 8.15 -2.80 8.07
CA GLY A 62 6.83 -2.24 7.82
C GLY A 62 5.64 -3.09 8.23
N ARG A 63 4.45 -2.60 7.89
CA ARG A 63 3.17 -2.93 8.55
C ARG A 63 2.13 -3.42 7.55
N VAL A 64 1.81 -4.71 7.61
CA VAL A 64 0.90 -5.38 6.64
C VAL A 64 -0.52 -4.79 6.61
N GLY A 65 -1.03 -4.34 7.75
CA GLY A 65 -2.37 -3.77 7.88
C GLY A 65 -2.49 -2.30 7.49
N GLU A 66 -1.38 -1.65 7.10
CA GLU A 66 -1.33 -0.19 6.99
C GLU A 66 -1.07 0.35 5.57
N VAL A 67 -1.01 -0.50 4.55
CA VAL A 67 -0.78 -0.05 3.16
C VAL A 67 -1.82 0.99 2.71
N ILE A 68 -3.10 0.66 2.90
CA ILE A 68 -4.22 1.51 2.48
C ILE A 68 -4.26 2.79 3.33
N ILE A 69 -4.16 2.65 4.66
CA ILE A 69 -4.28 3.80 5.57
C ILE A 69 -3.15 4.80 5.37
N ARG A 70 -1.90 4.33 5.19
CA ARG A 70 -0.72 5.19 4.97
C ARG A 70 -0.80 5.89 3.62
N THR A 71 -1.30 5.21 2.60
CA THR A 71 -1.57 5.84 1.29
C THR A 71 -2.48 7.07 1.45
N TRP A 72 -3.59 6.93 2.17
CA TRP A 72 -4.54 8.02 2.35
C TRP A 72 -4.06 9.09 3.34
N GLN A 73 -3.27 8.74 4.35
CA GLN A 73 -2.61 9.70 5.22
C GLN A 73 -1.59 10.57 4.46
N THR A 74 -0.82 9.98 3.54
CA THR A 74 0.09 10.72 2.66
C THR A 74 -0.70 11.65 1.72
N ALA A 75 -1.75 11.15 1.07
CA ALA A 75 -2.62 11.97 0.22
C ALA A 75 -3.21 13.17 0.98
N HIS A 76 -3.68 12.93 2.21
CA HIS A 76 -4.21 13.97 3.09
C HIS A 76 -3.14 15.01 3.44
N LYS A 77 -1.97 14.57 3.92
CA LYS A 77 -0.88 15.47 4.30
C LYS A 77 -0.47 16.36 3.12
N MET A 78 -0.34 15.77 1.94
CA MET A 78 0.04 16.51 0.73
C MET A 78 -1.02 17.50 0.29
N LYS A 79 -2.31 17.18 0.44
CA LYS A 79 -3.37 18.18 0.26
C LYS A 79 -3.25 19.35 1.25
N VAL A 80 -3.03 19.06 2.54
CA VAL A 80 -2.93 20.10 3.58
C VAL A 80 -1.76 21.04 3.30
N GLN A 81 -0.61 20.51 2.91
CA GLN A 81 0.61 21.30 2.75
C GLN A 81 0.79 21.90 1.35
N ARG A 82 0.27 21.26 0.30
CA ARG A 82 0.47 21.67 -1.11
C ARG A 82 -0.80 22.16 -1.80
N GLY A 83 -1.95 22.05 -1.14
CA GLY A 83 -3.25 22.38 -1.73
C GLY A 83 -3.75 21.33 -2.74
N PRO A 84 -4.81 21.65 -3.51
CA PRO A 84 -5.31 20.80 -4.59
C PRO A 84 -4.24 20.54 -5.66
N LEU A 85 -4.29 19.37 -6.32
CA LEU A 85 -3.46 19.16 -7.51
C LEU A 85 -3.93 20.05 -8.67
N PRO A 86 -3.06 20.38 -9.64
CA PRO A 86 -3.47 21.13 -10.83
C PRO A 86 -4.62 20.49 -11.63
N GLU A 87 -4.72 19.16 -11.60
CA GLU A 87 -5.76 18.38 -12.27
C GLU A 87 -7.05 18.22 -11.44
N ASP A 88 -7.04 18.63 -10.16
CA ASP A 88 -8.22 18.65 -9.31
C ASP A 88 -9.09 19.88 -9.57
N SER A 89 -10.36 19.80 -9.18
CA SER A 89 -11.30 20.93 -9.26
C SER A 89 -11.46 21.58 -7.88
N SER A 90 -12.02 22.79 -7.83
CA SER A 90 -12.36 23.45 -6.55
C SER A 90 -13.39 22.68 -5.70
N ARG A 91 -14.07 21.66 -6.26
CA ARG A 91 -15.15 20.93 -5.61
C ARG A 91 -14.76 19.56 -5.05
N ASN A 92 -13.63 19.00 -5.46
CA ASN A 92 -13.23 17.63 -5.09
C ASN A 92 -11.75 17.37 -5.35
N ASP A 93 -11.24 16.30 -4.76
CA ASP A 93 -9.87 15.81 -4.90
C ASP A 93 -9.81 14.52 -5.74
N ASN A 94 -10.67 14.40 -6.76
CA ASN A 94 -10.84 13.14 -7.48
C ASN A 94 -9.58 12.70 -8.21
N HIS A 95 -8.79 13.62 -8.76
CA HIS A 95 -7.55 13.28 -9.44
C HIS A 95 -6.53 12.76 -8.43
N ARG A 96 -6.35 13.46 -7.30
CA ARG A 96 -5.50 12.96 -6.20
C ARG A 96 -5.99 11.60 -5.71
N ALA A 97 -7.29 11.42 -5.49
CA ALA A 97 -7.84 10.15 -5.03
C ALA A 97 -7.56 9.01 -6.02
N LYS A 98 -7.73 9.23 -7.33
CA LYS A 98 -7.40 8.27 -8.38
C LYS A 98 -5.90 7.96 -8.43
N ARG A 99 -5.05 8.99 -8.34
CA ARG A 99 -3.57 8.85 -8.31
C ARG A 99 -3.13 7.95 -7.16
N TYR A 100 -3.69 8.13 -5.97
CA TYR A 100 -3.29 7.39 -4.77
C TYR A 100 -3.91 6.00 -4.67
N VAL A 101 -5.18 5.79 -5.05
CA VAL A 101 -5.75 4.42 -5.07
C VAL A 101 -4.99 3.52 -6.04
N ALA A 102 -4.52 4.05 -7.17
CA ALA A 102 -3.72 3.29 -8.14
C ALA A 102 -2.42 2.72 -7.54
N LYS A 103 -1.86 3.35 -6.49
CA LYS A 103 -0.60 2.95 -5.84
C LYS A 103 -0.68 1.61 -5.11
N TYR A 104 -1.85 1.18 -4.67
CA TYR A 104 -2.04 -0.11 -3.99
C TYR A 104 -3.03 -1.04 -4.69
N THR A 105 -3.55 -0.65 -5.85
CA THR A 105 -4.47 -1.49 -6.64
C THR A 105 -3.84 -1.86 -7.99
N ILE A 106 -3.94 -0.98 -9.00
CA ILE A 106 -3.63 -1.34 -10.38
C ILE A 106 -2.14 -1.32 -10.68
N ASN A 107 -1.36 -0.39 -10.10
CA ASN A 107 0.08 -0.30 -10.40
C ASN A 107 0.86 -1.53 -9.91
N PRO A 108 0.65 -2.03 -8.66
CA PRO A 108 1.23 -3.31 -8.26
C PRO A 108 0.82 -4.47 -9.18
N ALA A 109 -0.44 -4.51 -9.61
CA ALA A 109 -0.92 -5.57 -10.50
C ALA A 109 -0.26 -5.51 -11.88
N ILE A 110 -0.04 -4.32 -12.44
CA ILE A 110 0.70 -4.12 -13.70
C ILE A 110 2.14 -4.58 -13.54
N THR A 111 2.84 -4.07 -12.52
CA THR A 111 4.26 -4.39 -12.27
C THR A 111 4.49 -5.88 -12.12
N HIS A 112 3.60 -6.59 -11.41
CA HIS A 112 3.72 -8.03 -11.18
C HIS A 112 3.07 -8.89 -12.28
N GLY A 113 2.54 -8.29 -13.35
CA GLY A 113 2.03 -9.04 -14.50
C GLY A 113 0.73 -9.80 -14.23
N VAL A 114 -0.12 -9.25 -13.37
CA VAL A 114 -1.40 -9.85 -12.93
C VAL A 114 -2.61 -8.92 -13.14
N ALA A 115 -2.40 -7.78 -13.82
CA ALA A 115 -3.42 -6.75 -14.06
C ALA A 115 -4.64 -7.24 -14.84
N ASP A 116 -4.52 -8.31 -15.64
CA ASP A 116 -5.66 -8.91 -16.35
C ASP A 116 -6.62 -9.64 -15.40
N GLN A 117 -6.16 -9.98 -14.18
CA GLN A 117 -6.94 -10.74 -13.20
C GLN A 117 -7.44 -9.87 -12.05
N VAL A 118 -6.62 -8.92 -11.58
CA VAL A 118 -6.88 -8.13 -10.36
C VAL A 118 -6.39 -6.68 -10.48
N GLY A 119 -6.63 -5.89 -9.44
CA GLY A 119 -6.06 -4.54 -9.30
C GLY A 119 -7.00 -3.40 -9.65
N SER A 120 -8.21 -3.67 -10.12
CA SER A 120 -9.22 -2.64 -10.41
C SER A 120 -10.62 -3.26 -10.55
N ILE A 121 -11.65 -2.41 -10.46
CA ILE A 121 -13.04 -2.80 -10.75
C ILE A 121 -13.27 -2.56 -12.24
N GLU A 122 -13.00 -3.59 -13.04
CA GLU A 122 -13.18 -3.62 -14.49
C GLU A 122 -13.82 -4.94 -14.90
N GLU A 123 -14.65 -4.94 -15.95
CA GLU A 123 -15.28 -6.15 -16.46
C GLU A 123 -14.24 -7.20 -16.86
N GLY A 124 -14.54 -8.47 -16.59
CA GLY A 124 -13.65 -9.60 -16.86
C GLY A 124 -12.61 -9.89 -15.78
N LYS A 125 -12.37 -8.98 -14.82
CA LYS A 125 -11.47 -9.22 -13.68
C LYS A 125 -12.17 -10.00 -12.56
N LEU A 126 -11.37 -10.58 -11.68
CA LEU A 126 -11.86 -11.29 -10.50
C LEU A 126 -12.58 -10.32 -9.57
N ALA A 127 -13.75 -10.72 -9.05
CA ALA A 127 -14.57 -9.91 -8.15
C ALA A 127 -13.98 -9.85 -6.72
N ASP A 128 -12.80 -9.21 -6.61
CA ASP A 128 -12.11 -8.91 -5.36
C ASP A 128 -12.40 -7.45 -4.97
N ILE A 129 -13.34 -7.27 -4.03
CA ILE A 129 -13.95 -5.96 -3.76
C ILE A 129 -13.99 -5.71 -2.26
N CYS A 130 -13.56 -4.53 -1.83
CA CYS A 130 -13.72 -4.05 -0.46
C CYS A 130 -14.85 -3.02 -0.40
N LEU A 131 -15.83 -3.26 0.49
CA LEU A 131 -16.89 -2.30 0.78
C LEU A 131 -16.56 -1.52 2.04
N TRP A 132 -16.75 -0.21 1.97
CA TRP A 132 -16.40 0.72 3.03
C TRP A 132 -17.63 1.54 3.41
N ASP A 133 -17.82 1.73 4.71
CA ASP A 133 -18.59 2.87 5.18
C ASP A 133 -17.71 4.12 4.98
N PRO A 134 -18.20 5.22 4.38
CA PRO A 134 -17.42 6.44 4.20
C PRO A 134 -16.71 6.94 5.46
N ALA A 135 -17.32 6.78 6.64
CA ALA A 135 -16.71 7.20 7.91
C ALA A 135 -15.48 6.37 8.30
N PHE A 136 -15.32 5.17 7.75
CA PHE A 136 -14.23 4.21 8.01
C PHE A 136 -13.36 3.93 6.79
N PHE A 137 -13.55 4.67 5.70
CA PHE A 137 -12.81 4.50 4.46
C PHE A 137 -11.30 4.54 4.70
N GLY A 138 -10.59 3.53 4.18
CA GLY A 138 -9.13 3.40 4.32
C GLY A 138 -8.65 2.88 5.68
N VAL A 139 -9.54 2.72 6.66
CA VAL A 139 -9.19 2.32 8.04
C VAL A 139 -9.68 0.91 8.37
N LYS A 140 -11.00 0.68 8.33
CA LYS A 140 -11.63 -0.60 8.65
C LYS A 140 -12.71 -0.91 7.61
N PRO A 141 -12.48 -1.85 6.67
CA PRO A 141 -13.50 -2.20 5.69
C PRO A 141 -14.69 -2.88 6.38
N LYS A 142 -15.89 -2.69 5.82
CA LYS A 142 -17.10 -3.34 6.31
C LYS A 142 -17.17 -4.80 5.85
N ILE A 143 -16.88 -5.03 4.56
CA ILE A 143 -16.93 -6.34 3.90
C ILE A 143 -15.75 -6.44 2.93
N VAL A 144 -15.09 -7.59 2.91
CA VAL A 144 -14.09 -7.97 1.91
C VAL A 144 -14.61 -9.17 1.14
N ILE A 145 -14.84 -8.97 -0.15
CA ILE A 145 -15.31 -9.97 -1.12
C ILE A 145 -14.10 -10.49 -1.88
N LYS A 146 -13.97 -11.82 -1.98
CA LYS A 146 -12.94 -12.52 -2.74
C LYS A 146 -13.63 -13.41 -3.76
N GLY A 147 -13.33 -13.23 -5.05
CA GLY A 147 -13.93 -14.01 -6.13
C GLY A 147 -15.45 -14.10 -6.09
N GLY A 148 -16.13 -13.02 -5.68
CA GLY A 148 -17.59 -12.95 -5.60
C GLY A 148 -18.23 -13.49 -4.30
N ILE A 149 -17.44 -14.01 -3.35
CA ILE A 149 -17.95 -14.48 -2.04
C ILE A 149 -17.33 -13.65 -0.91
N ILE A 150 -18.12 -13.34 0.12
CA ILE A 150 -17.62 -12.64 1.30
C ILE A 150 -16.57 -13.51 2.01
N ALA A 151 -15.34 -13.04 2.07
CA ALA A 151 -14.22 -13.68 2.75
C ALA A 151 -14.06 -13.18 4.19
N TRP A 152 -14.30 -11.89 4.42
CA TRP A 152 -14.24 -11.27 5.76
C TRP A 152 -15.32 -10.20 5.89
N ALA A 153 -15.91 -10.05 7.08
CA ALA A 153 -16.80 -8.93 7.40
C ALA A 153 -16.65 -8.44 8.86
N GLN A 154 -16.99 -7.17 9.11
CA GLN A 154 -17.25 -6.68 10.47
C GLN A 154 -18.54 -7.32 10.97
N MET A 155 -18.46 -8.12 12.04
CA MET A 155 -19.57 -8.95 12.49
C MET A 155 -19.67 -8.97 14.01
N GLY A 156 -20.89 -8.77 14.51
CA GLY A 156 -21.25 -8.77 15.93
C GLY A 156 -21.27 -10.14 16.60
N ASP A 157 -21.97 -10.24 17.73
CA ASP A 157 -22.17 -11.49 18.48
C ASP A 157 -22.92 -12.54 17.62
N PRO A 158 -22.30 -13.71 17.33
CA PRO A 158 -22.94 -14.77 16.56
C PRO A 158 -24.19 -15.40 17.23
N ASN A 159 -24.36 -15.25 18.54
CA ASN A 159 -25.53 -15.76 19.25
C ASN A 159 -26.66 -14.72 19.41
N ALA A 160 -26.44 -13.48 18.97
CA ALA A 160 -27.45 -12.44 19.03
C ALA A 160 -28.56 -12.64 17.97
N SER A 161 -29.70 -11.98 18.15
CA SER A 161 -30.85 -12.11 17.24
C SER A 161 -30.65 -11.48 15.86
N ILE A 162 -29.64 -10.61 15.69
CA ILE A 162 -29.28 -9.89 14.46
C ILE A 162 -27.74 -9.70 14.44
N PRO A 163 -27.11 -9.35 13.30
CA PRO A 163 -25.63 -9.38 13.17
C PRO A 163 -24.88 -8.14 13.71
N THR A 164 -25.60 -7.14 14.21
CA THR A 164 -25.06 -5.83 14.63
C THR A 164 -24.83 -5.62 16.15
N PRO A 165 -25.35 -6.44 17.08
CA PRO A 165 -25.03 -6.32 18.50
C PRO A 165 -23.56 -6.61 18.76
N GLU A 166 -22.99 -5.85 19.68
CA GLU A 166 -21.57 -5.94 20.08
C GLU A 166 -21.22 -7.31 20.71
N PRO A 167 -19.96 -7.76 20.62
CA PRO A 167 -18.80 -7.06 20.05
C PRO A 167 -18.66 -7.24 18.54
N ILE A 168 -18.58 -6.12 17.81
CA ILE A 168 -18.27 -6.07 16.39
C ILE A 168 -16.76 -6.06 16.19
N HIS A 169 -16.25 -7.10 15.53
CA HIS A 169 -14.88 -7.11 15.02
C HIS A 169 -14.81 -7.82 13.67
N MET A 170 -13.66 -7.70 13.00
CA MET A 170 -13.43 -8.36 11.73
C MET A 170 -13.37 -9.88 11.95
N ARG A 171 -14.18 -10.64 11.21
CA ARG A 171 -14.26 -12.10 11.30
C ARG A 171 -14.14 -12.76 9.92
N PRO A 172 -13.51 -13.94 9.82
CA PRO A 172 -13.55 -14.72 8.60
C PRO A 172 -14.98 -15.20 8.32
N MET A 173 -15.38 -15.14 7.05
CA MET A 173 -16.70 -15.53 6.53
C MET A 173 -16.56 -16.75 5.62
N PHE A 174 -17.67 -17.24 5.05
CA PHE A 174 -17.70 -18.49 4.28
C PHE A 174 -16.67 -18.59 3.15
N GLY A 175 -16.30 -17.47 2.49
CA GLY A 175 -15.25 -17.45 1.47
C GLY A 175 -13.85 -17.81 1.97
N SER A 176 -13.63 -17.77 3.29
CA SER A 176 -12.36 -18.09 3.95
C SER A 176 -12.25 -19.54 4.43
N PHE A 177 -13.21 -20.42 4.10
CA PHE A 177 -13.23 -21.81 4.59
C PHE A 177 -13.36 -22.85 3.48
N GLY A 178 -12.72 -24.01 3.70
CA GLY A 178 -12.87 -25.21 2.86
C GLY A 178 -12.65 -24.98 1.37
N GLY A 179 -13.49 -25.62 0.54
CA GLY A 179 -13.41 -25.53 -0.92
C GLY A 179 -13.64 -24.12 -1.48
N ALA A 180 -14.27 -23.21 -0.72
CA ALA A 180 -14.49 -21.84 -1.17
C ALA A 180 -13.18 -21.07 -1.36
N ILE A 181 -12.15 -21.37 -0.55
CA ILE A 181 -10.82 -20.76 -0.67
C ILE A 181 -10.21 -21.08 -2.05
N ALA A 182 -10.37 -22.34 -2.49
CA ALA A 182 -9.85 -22.79 -3.77
C ALA A 182 -10.64 -22.19 -4.95
N ALA A 183 -11.97 -22.12 -4.83
CA ALA A 183 -12.85 -21.63 -5.88
C ALA A 183 -12.80 -20.10 -6.11
N THR A 184 -12.41 -19.33 -5.09
CA THR A 184 -12.49 -17.85 -5.12
C THR A 184 -11.14 -17.15 -5.26
N SER A 185 -10.03 -17.90 -5.25
CA SER A 185 -8.68 -17.36 -5.24
C SER A 185 -7.84 -17.91 -6.38
N LEU A 186 -6.82 -17.15 -6.78
CA LEU A 186 -5.83 -17.56 -7.77
C LEU A 186 -4.47 -17.76 -7.09
N THR A 187 -3.65 -18.62 -7.67
CA THR A 187 -2.22 -18.70 -7.36
C THR A 187 -1.44 -18.24 -8.58
N PHE A 188 -0.73 -17.13 -8.47
CA PHE A 188 0.09 -16.62 -9.56
C PHE A 188 1.43 -17.35 -9.61
N VAL A 189 1.79 -17.88 -10.78
CA VAL A 189 3.03 -18.64 -11.01
C VAL A 189 3.74 -18.15 -12.27
N SER A 190 4.99 -18.58 -12.50
CA SER A 190 5.67 -18.30 -13.77
C SER A 190 5.06 -19.12 -14.92
N LYS A 191 5.18 -18.64 -16.15
CA LYS A 191 4.81 -19.40 -17.36
C LYS A 191 5.51 -20.76 -17.42
N ALA A 192 6.77 -20.84 -16.99
CA ALA A 192 7.53 -22.09 -16.93
C ALA A 192 6.93 -23.08 -15.92
N SER A 193 6.58 -22.61 -14.72
CA SER A 193 5.94 -23.45 -13.70
C SER A 193 4.59 -23.98 -14.16
N LEU A 194 3.79 -23.16 -14.84
CA LEU A 194 2.50 -23.60 -15.36
C LEU A 194 2.68 -24.61 -16.50
N GLY A 195 3.60 -24.35 -17.44
CA GLY A 195 3.91 -25.25 -18.56
C GLY A 195 4.51 -26.59 -18.14
N ALA A 196 5.27 -26.63 -17.05
CA ALA A 196 5.80 -27.86 -16.46
C ALA A 196 4.77 -28.65 -15.63
N GLY A 197 3.53 -28.15 -15.49
CA GLY A 197 2.47 -28.82 -14.73
C GLY A 197 2.72 -28.85 -13.21
N ILE A 198 3.57 -27.98 -12.67
CA ILE A 198 3.92 -27.93 -11.24
C ILE A 198 2.67 -27.84 -10.33
N PRO A 199 1.66 -27.01 -10.63
CA PRO A 199 0.45 -26.95 -9.80
C PRO A 199 -0.22 -28.32 -9.61
N GLY A 200 -0.28 -29.14 -10.66
CA GLY A 200 -0.83 -30.49 -10.59
C GLY A 200 0.05 -31.44 -9.77
N GLN A 201 1.38 -31.35 -9.94
CA GLN A 201 2.34 -32.19 -9.21
C GLN A 201 2.29 -31.96 -7.69
N ILE A 202 2.05 -30.74 -7.24
CA ILE A 202 1.93 -30.40 -5.81
C ILE A 202 0.50 -30.49 -5.28
N GLY A 203 -0.47 -30.93 -6.10
CA GLY A 203 -1.87 -31.03 -5.70
C GLY A 203 -2.52 -29.68 -5.38
N LEU A 204 -2.10 -28.61 -6.06
CA LEU A 204 -2.63 -27.26 -5.82
C LEU A 204 -4.12 -27.21 -6.16
N GLN A 205 -4.93 -26.87 -5.16
CA GLN A 205 -6.39 -26.80 -5.31
C GLN A 205 -6.86 -25.47 -5.93
N LYS A 206 -6.12 -24.38 -5.68
CA LYS A 206 -6.41 -23.06 -6.28
C LYS A 206 -6.02 -23.06 -7.76
N PRO A 207 -6.85 -22.49 -8.66
CA PRO A 207 -6.44 -22.25 -10.04
C PRO A 207 -5.11 -21.50 -10.11
N ALA A 208 -4.16 -22.04 -10.87
CA ALA A 208 -2.88 -21.40 -11.13
C ALA A 208 -2.96 -20.55 -12.41
N VAL A 209 -2.49 -19.31 -12.33
CA VAL A 209 -2.47 -18.37 -13.46
C VAL A 209 -1.04 -17.90 -13.67
N ALA A 210 -0.57 -17.94 -14.93
CA ALA A 210 0.77 -17.48 -15.23
C ALA A 210 0.83 -15.94 -15.26
N VAL A 211 1.84 -15.37 -14.59
CA VAL A 211 2.18 -13.95 -14.76
C VAL A 211 2.66 -13.66 -16.18
N ALA A 212 2.39 -12.46 -16.69
CA ALA A 212 2.77 -12.05 -18.04
C ALA A 212 3.18 -10.57 -18.11
N ASN A 213 3.83 -10.19 -19.21
CA ASN A 213 4.10 -8.80 -19.57
C ASN A 213 4.97 -7.99 -18.57
N CYS A 214 5.76 -8.65 -17.71
CA CYS A 214 6.62 -7.97 -16.72
C CYS A 214 7.92 -7.36 -17.29
N ARG A 215 8.21 -7.51 -18.59
CA ARG A 215 9.53 -7.16 -19.18
C ARG A 215 9.52 -5.99 -20.14
N SER A 216 8.35 -5.61 -20.65
CA SER A 216 8.16 -4.51 -21.59
C SER A 216 7.57 -3.27 -20.92
N LEU A 217 7.58 -3.22 -19.59
CA LEU A 217 7.03 -2.12 -18.81
C LEU A 217 8.07 -1.02 -18.61
N SER A 218 7.57 0.20 -18.58
CA SER A 218 8.28 1.42 -18.26
C SER A 218 7.52 2.19 -17.19
N LYS A 219 8.10 3.31 -16.72
CA LYS A 219 7.40 4.22 -15.83
C LYS A 219 6.11 4.77 -16.45
N ALA A 220 6.06 4.94 -17.78
CA ALA A 220 4.90 5.43 -18.51
C ALA A 220 3.67 4.51 -18.42
N ASP A 221 3.85 3.24 -18.07
CA ASP A 221 2.74 2.29 -17.93
C ASP A 221 2.00 2.43 -16.58
N MET A 222 2.59 3.15 -15.62
CA MET A 222 2.06 3.33 -14.27
C MET A 222 0.91 4.34 -14.28
N LYS A 223 -0.30 3.85 -13.99
CA LYS A 223 -1.52 4.65 -14.08
C LYS A 223 -1.46 5.83 -13.11
N LEU A 224 -1.59 7.04 -13.68
CA LEU A 224 -1.60 8.33 -12.98
C LEU A 224 -0.34 8.61 -12.15
N ASN A 225 0.73 7.84 -12.38
CA ASN A 225 1.97 7.87 -11.63
C ASN A 225 3.17 7.55 -12.53
N ASP A 226 3.22 8.23 -13.66
CA ASP A 226 4.16 8.04 -14.77
C ASP A 226 5.27 9.11 -14.82
N LEU A 227 5.30 10.05 -13.87
CA LEU A 227 6.29 11.12 -13.87
C LEU A 227 7.70 10.56 -13.65
N ALA A 228 8.64 10.88 -14.55
CA ALA A 228 10.05 10.54 -14.43
C ALA A 228 10.89 11.83 -14.40
N PRO A 229 10.94 12.55 -13.27
CA PRO A 229 11.73 13.77 -13.16
C PRO A 229 13.22 13.43 -13.06
N GLU A 230 14.07 14.40 -13.39
CA GLU A 230 15.49 14.33 -13.06
C GLU A 230 15.63 14.50 -11.54
N ILE A 231 16.16 13.48 -10.87
CA ILE A 231 16.34 13.47 -9.41
C ILE A 231 17.82 13.66 -9.10
N GLU A 232 18.10 14.66 -8.28
CA GLU A 232 19.41 14.92 -7.70
C GLU A 232 19.32 14.76 -6.19
N VAL A 233 20.35 14.15 -5.59
CA VAL A 233 20.51 14.05 -4.13
C VAL A 233 21.91 14.51 -3.79
N ASP A 234 22.02 15.56 -2.99
CA ASP A 234 23.30 16.07 -2.54
C ASP A 234 23.97 15.07 -1.58
N SER A 235 25.25 14.76 -1.80
CA SER A 235 25.95 13.68 -1.08
C SER A 235 26.29 14.03 0.37
N GLU A 236 26.27 15.31 0.75
CA GLU A 236 26.65 15.78 2.08
C GLU A 236 25.42 16.20 2.90
N THR A 237 24.49 16.91 2.27
CA THR A 237 23.30 17.47 2.91
C THR A 237 22.06 16.59 2.73
N TYR A 238 22.09 15.65 1.79
CA TYR A 238 20.95 14.78 1.41
C TYR A 238 19.74 15.51 0.86
N GLU A 239 19.87 16.81 0.55
CA GLU A 239 18.83 17.58 -0.13
C GLU A 239 18.42 16.88 -1.43
N VAL A 240 17.12 16.67 -1.60
CA VAL A 240 16.56 16.06 -2.81
C VAL A 240 15.97 17.14 -3.69
N ARG A 241 16.37 17.16 -4.96
CA ARG A 241 15.80 18.05 -5.97
C ARG A 241 15.16 17.25 -7.09
N ALA A 242 14.03 17.74 -7.60
CA ALA A 242 13.42 17.24 -8.82
C ALA A 242 13.39 18.36 -9.86
N ASN A 243 14.06 18.16 -11.00
CA ASN A 243 14.24 19.18 -12.03
C ASN A 243 14.79 20.51 -11.45
N GLY A 244 15.73 20.43 -10.52
CA GLY A 244 16.34 21.57 -9.81
C GLY A 244 15.53 22.12 -8.62
N GLU A 245 14.26 21.76 -8.47
CA GLU A 245 13.41 22.23 -7.36
C GLU A 245 13.60 21.39 -6.09
N LEU A 246 13.88 22.04 -4.95
CA LEU A 246 14.04 21.37 -3.66
C LEU A 246 12.73 20.73 -3.20
N LEU A 247 12.77 19.44 -2.90
CA LEU A 247 11.64 18.66 -2.39
C LEU A 247 11.73 18.54 -0.87
N THR A 248 11.03 19.43 -0.16
CA THR A 248 10.96 19.38 1.30
C THR A 248 9.56 19.69 1.81
N CYS A 249 9.19 19.09 2.93
CA CYS A 249 7.92 19.33 3.61
C CYS A 249 8.05 19.12 5.12
N GLU A 250 7.21 19.79 5.90
CA GLU A 250 7.21 19.65 7.36
C GLU A 250 6.63 18.31 7.83
N PRO A 251 7.10 17.74 8.95
CA PRO A 251 6.49 16.56 9.54
C PRO A 251 5.06 16.87 10.01
N ALA A 252 4.13 15.95 9.81
CA ALA A 252 2.81 16.06 10.42
C ALA A 252 2.87 15.77 11.94
N GLU A 253 2.18 16.58 12.75
CA GLU A 253 2.08 16.36 14.21
C GLU A 253 1.00 15.34 14.58
N VAL A 254 -0.11 15.36 13.82
CA VAL A 254 -1.30 14.51 13.99
C VAL A 254 -1.76 14.07 12.60
N LEU A 255 -2.23 12.83 12.49
CA LEU A 255 -2.78 12.28 11.25
C LEU A 255 -4.27 11.97 11.42
N PRO A 256 -5.08 12.08 10.34
CA PRO A 256 -6.38 11.44 10.30
C PRO A 256 -6.19 9.92 10.31
N MET A 257 -7.29 9.17 10.41
CA MET A 257 -7.24 7.70 10.31
C MET A 257 -6.30 7.09 11.36
N ALA A 258 -6.26 7.65 12.57
CA ALA A 258 -5.37 7.23 13.65
C ALA A 258 -6.18 7.07 14.96
N GLN A 259 -5.86 7.83 16.01
CA GLN A 259 -6.41 7.74 17.38
C GLN A 259 -7.94 7.65 17.47
N ARG A 260 -8.68 8.21 16.50
CA ARG A 260 -10.15 8.15 16.46
C ARG A 260 -10.69 6.72 16.27
N TYR A 261 -9.93 5.83 15.63
CA TYR A 261 -10.45 4.56 15.11
C TYR A 261 -9.85 3.32 15.78
N PHE A 262 -8.69 3.45 16.42
CA PHE A 262 -7.97 2.32 16.99
C PHE A 262 -8.03 2.36 18.50
N LEU A 263 -8.26 1.19 19.11
CA LEU A 263 -8.25 1.03 20.56
C LEU A 263 -6.82 1.13 21.13
N PHE A 264 -5.82 0.79 20.31
CA PHE A 264 -4.38 0.88 20.59
C PHE A 264 -3.65 1.40 19.36
#